data_AF-A0A815UIN1-F1
#
_entry.id   AF-A0A815UIN1-F1
#
_cell.length_a   1.000
_cell.length_b   1.000
_cell.length_c   1.000
_cell.angle_alpha   90.00
_cell.angle_beta   90.00
_cell.angle_gamma   90.00
#
_symmetry.space_group_name_H-M   'P 1'
#
loop_
_entity.id
_entity.type
_entity.pdbx_description
1 polymer ?
#
loop_
_entity_poly.entity_id
_entity_poly.type
_entity_poly.pdbx_seq_one_letter_code
_entity_poly.pdbx_strand_id
1 'polypeptide(L)'
;MLKEFFRKYDQRIGFVLLLISNSVGLGNVWRFPFLTYKNGGGAFLIPYFLLYIFIGLPLYYLELSLGQFTSKGPPSAYGLVRGSLGIGISMLTNAAITICFYNVIISWALLFFLLSFRKTLLWNQCNKHWNTPNCVDLSNSNISVINGTSSAEEFFTRFVLRQSDGFHDFGTPAWYTILCLLGAWIIVALCIHRGFNLTARLAYITALFPYIILLALLISTSQLDGAGLGIRYYLTPDWSKVSDFQVWRDAAGQVFFSLGIGFGSLVAYSSENDFHNNYFIQCVIVVVCDCLTGIFAGFTVFATIGFLAVKLRGGDITQAAIGGPGLTFIIYPEAISQMPNSPVFSVFFFLMLITIGLGSQFGGTDVVVTGILQYFPHLKRWQVVIIVSICAFLISIPFTCRGGIYLFTLISDYAANLSLIVIGFFEVITIAYVYGFNNFMNDIKLMIGKRRPEYYLLVTWCIAGPIILLIIFFAAIINDSSRLIVYGNYQFPQWTLAFGWTTFTLCIIAMPLYYLYQYIKSFLYVRRNRTSNDVEVPDYIRAFRLTNTPAHDWGRKETENRREPNAIAPFTNGVITNNAFEPETTEF
;
A
#
# COMPACT_ATOMS: atom_id res chain seq x y z
N MET A 1 -38.56 6.75 2.93
CA MET A 1 -38.19 6.01 1.71
C MET A 1 -37.15 6.77 0.86
N LEU A 2 -37.45 7.90 0.22
CA LEU A 2 -36.47 8.68 -0.57
C LEU A 2 -35.20 9.08 0.20
N LYS A 3 -35.33 9.60 1.44
CA LYS A 3 -34.19 9.95 2.30
C LYS A 3 -33.29 8.76 2.64
N GLU A 4 -33.89 7.57 2.77
CA GLU A 4 -33.16 6.34 3.08
C GLU A 4 -32.52 5.73 1.82
N PHE A 5 -33.20 5.85 0.67
CA PHE A 5 -32.65 5.54 -0.63
C PHE A 5 -31.42 6.41 -0.95
N PHE A 6 -31.53 7.73 -0.78
CA PHE A 6 -30.39 8.65 -0.95
C PHE A 6 -29.27 8.38 0.06
N ARG A 7 -29.59 8.04 1.32
CA ARG A 7 -28.57 7.62 2.31
C ARG A 7 -27.83 6.36 1.87
N LYS A 8 -28.54 5.32 1.43
CA LYS A 8 -27.93 4.07 0.94
C LYS A 8 -27.16 4.27 -0.37
N TYR A 9 -27.64 5.17 -1.23
CA TYR A 9 -26.98 5.52 -2.49
C TYR A 9 -25.69 6.31 -2.25
N ASP A 10 -25.73 7.30 -1.37
CA ASP A 10 -24.56 8.08 -0.93
C ASP A 10 -23.54 7.17 -0.21
N GLN A 11 -23.99 6.19 0.57
CA GLN A 11 -23.11 5.17 1.15
C GLN A 11 -22.42 4.30 0.08
N ARG A 12 -23.12 3.89 -0.99
CA ARG A 12 -22.54 3.05 -2.05
C ARG A 12 -21.51 3.82 -2.88
N ILE A 13 -21.82 5.04 -3.30
CA ILE A 13 -20.87 5.89 -4.05
C ILE A 13 -19.71 6.29 -3.14
N GLY A 14 -20.00 6.70 -1.90
CA GLY A 14 -18.99 7.04 -0.91
C GLY A 14 -18.03 5.88 -0.64
N PHE A 15 -18.52 4.63 -0.61
CA PHE A 15 -17.67 3.45 -0.47
C PHE A 15 -16.74 3.25 -1.69
N VAL A 16 -17.25 3.36 -2.92
CA VAL A 16 -16.40 3.26 -4.13
C VAL A 16 -15.35 4.36 -4.16
N LEU A 17 -15.72 5.60 -3.86
CA LEU A 17 -14.78 6.72 -3.81
C LEU A 17 -13.76 6.57 -2.68
N LEU A 18 -14.16 6.01 -1.55
CA LEU A 18 -13.23 5.67 -0.46
C LEU A 18 -12.21 4.62 -0.90
N LEU A 19 -12.65 3.58 -1.60
CA LEU A 19 -11.77 2.55 -2.17
C LEU A 19 -10.82 3.14 -3.22
N ILE A 20 -11.33 3.99 -4.13
CA ILE A 20 -10.48 4.72 -5.08
C ILE A 20 -9.48 5.60 -4.33
N SER A 21 -9.91 6.33 -3.30
CA SER A 21 -9.03 7.20 -2.51
C SER A 21 -7.97 6.43 -1.72
N ASN A 22 -8.24 5.19 -1.34
CA ASN A 22 -7.28 4.32 -0.65
C ASN A 22 -6.25 3.75 -1.63
N SER A 23 -6.72 3.22 -2.77
CA SER A 23 -5.89 2.53 -3.75
C SER A 23 -5.15 3.48 -4.69
N VAL A 24 -5.78 4.55 -5.17
CA VAL A 24 -5.10 5.59 -5.95
C VAL A 24 -4.28 6.44 -4.98
N GLY A 25 -3.05 6.00 -4.76
CA GLY A 25 -2.11 6.62 -3.84
C GLY A 25 -0.97 7.34 -4.56
N LEU A 26 0.00 7.80 -3.77
CA LEU A 26 1.21 8.40 -4.33
C LEU A 26 1.93 7.38 -5.24
N GLY A 27 1.82 6.08 -4.95
CA GLY A 27 2.42 5.01 -5.76
C GLY A 27 2.10 5.10 -7.27
N ASN A 28 0.91 5.52 -7.66
CA ASN A 28 0.52 5.69 -9.07
C ASN A 28 1.27 6.84 -9.76
N VAL A 29 1.61 7.88 -9.00
CA VAL A 29 2.16 9.14 -9.53
C VAL A 29 3.67 9.10 -9.75
N TRP A 30 4.42 8.36 -8.90
CA TRP A 30 5.89 8.28 -8.99
C TRP A 30 6.47 6.88 -9.02
N ARG A 31 5.93 5.94 -8.24
CA ARG A 31 6.47 4.59 -8.17
C ARG A 31 6.20 3.83 -9.46
N PHE A 32 4.97 3.89 -10.00
CA PHE A 32 4.66 3.23 -11.27
C PHE A 32 5.50 3.74 -12.46
N PRO A 33 5.62 5.07 -12.70
CA PRO A 33 6.48 5.57 -13.77
C PRO A 33 7.94 5.17 -13.58
N PHE A 34 8.45 5.21 -12.35
CA PHE A 34 9.80 4.75 -12.02
C PHE A 34 10.04 3.29 -12.40
N LEU A 35 9.14 2.41 -11.98
CA LEU A 35 9.26 0.97 -12.23
C LEU A 35 9.14 0.67 -13.71
N THR A 36 8.27 1.39 -14.43
CA THR A 36 8.16 1.26 -15.88
C THR A 36 9.47 1.68 -16.56
N TYR A 37 10.08 2.77 -16.10
CA TYR A 37 11.36 3.26 -16.65
C TYR A 37 12.49 2.23 -16.44
N LYS A 38 12.59 1.71 -15.21
CA LYS A 38 13.64 0.78 -14.78
C LYS A 38 13.51 -0.60 -15.45
N ASN A 39 12.29 -1.05 -15.68
CA ASN A 39 11.99 -2.45 -16.04
C ASN A 39 11.60 -2.63 -17.52
N GLY A 40 12.19 -1.83 -18.42
CA GLY A 40 12.08 -2.05 -19.86
C GLY A 40 10.93 -1.32 -20.56
N GLY A 41 10.49 -0.18 -20.03
CA GLY A 41 9.49 0.68 -20.66
C GLY A 41 8.18 -0.07 -20.89
N GLY A 42 7.71 -0.09 -22.14
CA GLY A 42 6.44 -0.71 -22.51
C GLY A 42 6.36 -2.20 -22.18
N ALA A 43 7.49 -2.88 -22.06
CA ALA A 43 7.56 -4.30 -21.72
C ALA A 43 7.09 -4.59 -20.28
N PHE A 44 7.28 -3.65 -19.35
CA PHE A 44 6.81 -3.75 -17.95
C PHE A 44 5.28 -3.78 -17.84
N LEU A 45 4.57 -3.20 -18.81
CA LEU A 45 3.10 -3.15 -18.78
C LEU A 45 2.49 -4.56 -18.86
N ILE A 46 3.14 -5.52 -19.51
CA ILE A 46 2.66 -6.90 -19.64
C ILE A 46 2.59 -7.63 -18.28
N PRO A 47 3.71 -7.80 -17.54
CA PRO A 47 3.66 -8.42 -16.22
C PRO A 47 2.76 -7.62 -15.27
N TYR A 48 2.75 -6.28 -15.38
CA TYR A 48 1.86 -5.42 -14.61
C TYR A 48 0.38 -5.77 -14.84
N PHE A 49 -0.12 -5.77 -16.08
CA PHE A 49 -1.52 -6.10 -16.39
C PHE A 49 -1.89 -7.54 -16.02
N LEU A 50 -1.01 -8.50 -16.29
CA LEU A 50 -1.24 -9.89 -15.93
C LEU A 50 -1.39 -10.05 -14.41
N LEU A 51 -0.54 -9.39 -13.63
CA LEU A 51 -0.63 -9.43 -12.17
C LEU A 51 -1.87 -8.71 -11.65
N TYR A 52 -2.34 -7.62 -12.27
CA TYR A 52 -3.66 -7.05 -11.95
C TYR A 52 -4.80 -8.05 -12.14
N ILE A 53 -4.78 -8.81 -13.24
CA ILE A 53 -5.85 -9.76 -13.58
C ILE A 53 -5.79 -11.01 -12.71
N PHE A 54 -4.60 -11.58 -12.48
CA PHE A 54 -4.48 -12.88 -11.79
C PHE A 54 -4.23 -12.79 -10.29
N ILE A 55 -3.73 -11.65 -9.78
CA ILE A 55 -3.39 -11.43 -8.37
C ILE A 55 -4.17 -10.25 -7.79
N GLY A 56 -4.07 -9.07 -8.39
CA GLY A 56 -4.63 -7.82 -7.86
C GLY A 56 -6.15 -7.87 -7.66
N LEU A 57 -6.91 -7.98 -8.76
CA LEU A 57 -8.37 -8.07 -8.72
C LEU A 57 -8.91 -9.19 -7.80
N PRO A 58 -8.40 -10.44 -7.87
CA PRO A 58 -8.94 -11.52 -7.05
C PRO A 58 -8.59 -11.36 -5.57
N LEU A 59 -7.39 -10.90 -5.20
CA LEU A 59 -7.06 -10.62 -3.79
C LEU A 59 -7.82 -9.42 -3.24
N TYR A 60 -7.96 -8.37 -4.03
CA TYR A 60 -8.77 -7.21 -3.67
C TYR A 60 -10.21 -7.61 -3.38
N TYR A 61 -10.79 -8.45 -4.25
CA TYR A 61 -12.12 -9.01 -4.03
C TYR A 61 -12.20 -9.90 -2.80
N LEU A 62 -11.15 -10.68 -2.51
CA LEU A 62 -11.07 -11.56 -1.34
C LEU A 62 -11.11 -10.75 -0.03
N GLU A 63 -10.27 -9.73 0.12
CA GLU A 63 -10.24 -8.90 1.32
C GLU A 63 -11.57 -8.16 1.56
N LEU A 64 -12.15 -7.59 0.50
CA LEU A 64 -13.46 -6.93 0.60
C LEU A 64 -14.57 -7.91 0.98
N SER A 65 -14.51 -9.14 0.44
CA SER A 65 -15.47 -10.18 0.78
C SER A 65 -15.37 -10.58 2.23
N LEU A 66 -14.14 -10.76 2.72
CA LEU A 66 -13.88 -11.16 4.09
C LEU A 66 -14.32 -10.08 5.09
N GLY A 67 -13.97 -8.81 4.85
CA GLY A 67 -14.36 -7.72 5.72
C GLY A 67 -15.87 -7.52 5.76
N GLN A 68 -16.55 -7.48 4.61
CA GLN A 68 -18.01 -7.34 4.56
C GLN A 68 -18.75 -8.50 5.25
N PHE A 69 -18.26 -9.74 5.09
CA PHE A 69 -18.87 -10.90 5.72
C PHE A 69 -18.74 -10.90 7.24
N THR A 70 -17.54 -10.57 7.74
CA THR A 70 -17.23 -10.65 9.17
C THR A 70 -17.70 -9.42 9.94
N SER A 71 -17.70 -8.25 9.30
CA SER A 71 -17.88 -6.95 9.95
C SER A 71 -16.93 -6.74 11.13
N LYS A 72 -15.70 -7.21 10.95
CA LYS A 72 -14.60 -7.11 11.90
C LYS A 72 -13.36 -6.56 11.20
N GLY A 73 -12.49 -5.91 11.96
CA GLY A 73 -11.17 -5.51 11.50
C GLY A 73 -10.22 -6.69 11.27
N PRO A 74 -9.02 -6.46 10.71
CA PRO A 74 -8.20 -7.53 10.11
C PRO A 74 -7.83 -8.69 11.03
N PRO A 75 -7.30 -8.49 12.26
CA PRO A 75 -6.96 -9.61 13.14
C PRO A 75 -8.17 -10.51 13.42
N SER A 76 -9.29 -9.91 13.80
CA SER A 76 -10.51 -10.66 14.11
C SER A 76 -11.17 -11.28 12.88
N ALA A 77 -11.05 -10.67 11.69
CA ALA A 77 -11.55 -11.23 10.43
C ALA A 77 -10.79 -12.50 10.04
N TYR A 78 -9.46 -12.50 10.18
CA TYR A 78 -8.61 -13.67 9.98
C TYR A 78 -8.66 -14.68 11.14
N GLY A 79 -9.45 -14.42 12.18
CA GLY A 79 -9.85 -15.44 13.17
C GLY A 79 -10.79 -16.52 12.61
N LEU A 80 -11.11 -16.48 11.31
CA LEU A 80 -11.95 -17.44 10.63
C LEU A 80 -11.45 -18.89 10.72
N VAL A 81 -10.13 -19.06 10.74
CA VAL A 81 -9.43 -20.28 11.15
C VAL A 81 -8.66 -19.95 12.43
N ARG A 82 -8.71 -20.85 13.42
CA ARG A 82 -8.13 -20.56 14.75
C ARG A 82 -6.66 -20.17 14.68
N GLY A 83 -5.88 -20.82 13.80
CA GLY A 83 -4.44 -20.54 13.63
C GLY A 83 -4.10 -19.32 12.75
N SER A 84 -5.06 -18.72 12.03
CA SER A 84 -4.75 -17.72 10.99
C SER A 84 -4.81 -16.26 11.44
N LEU A 85 -5.19 -15.97 12.69
CA LEU A 85 -5.29 -14.59 13.20
C LEU A 85 -3.96 -13.81 13.06
N GLY A 86 -2.83 -14.52 13.10
CA GLY A 86 -1.50 -13.93 12.86
C GLY A 86 -1.36 -13.19 11.53
N ILE A 87 -2.14 -13.55 10.50
CA ILE A 87 -2.19 -12.83 9.22
C ILE A 87 -2.65 -11.39 9.44
N GLY A 88 -3.76 -11.20 10.14
CA GLY A 88 -4.28 -9.86 10.43
C GLY A 88 -3.39 -9.04 11.36
N ILE A 89 -2.65 -9.68 12.28
CA ILE A 89 -1.60 -8.99 13.06
C ILE A 89 -0.46 -8.54 12.15
N SER A 90 -0.02 -9.38 11.21
CA SER A 90 0.99 -8.99 10.22
C SER A 90 0.54 -7.82 9.35
N MET A 91 -0.73 -7.77 8.92
CA MET A 91 -1.30 -6.60 8.23
C MET A 91 -1.21 -5.33 9.08
N LEU A 92 -1.55 -5.43 10.37
CA LEU A 92 -1.48 -4.33 11.34
C LEU A 92 -0.05 -3.78 11.49
N THR A 93 0.92 -4.69 11.65
CA THR A 93 2.34 -4.32 11.75
C THR A 93 2.84 -3.68 10.46
N ASN A 94 2.47 -4.23 9.30
CA ASN A 94 2.86 -3.68 8.00
C ASN A 94 2.28 -2.27 7.77
N ALA A 95 1.02 -2.06 8.14
CA ALA A 95 0.37 -0.77 8.12
C ALA A 95 1.08 0.23 9.06
N ALA A 96 1.41 -0.17 10.29
CA ALA A 96 2.08 0.69 11.27
C ALA A 96 3.47 1.18 10.80
N ILE A 97 4.26 0.33 10.14
CA ILE A 97 5.55 0.72 9.57
C ILE A 97 5.34 1.66 8.37
N THR A 98 4.36 1.34 7.51
CA THR A 98 4.12 2.08 6.27
C THR A 98 3.60 3.50 6.50
N ILE A 99 2.68 3.69 7.45
CA ILE A 99 2.16 5.02 7.76
C ILE A 99 3.27 5.99 8.21
N CYS A 100 4.33 5.49 8.85
CA CYS A 100 5.45 6.31 9.30
C CYS A 100 6.21 6.94 8.11
N PHE A 101 6.77 6.11 7.22
CA PHE A 101 7.55 6.66 6.10
C PHE A 101 6.66 7.31 5.03
N TYR A 102 5.42 6.85 4.84
CA TYR A 102 4.53 7.43 3.85
C TYR A 102 4.11 8.86 4.23
N ASN A 103 3.93 9.16 5.53
CA ASN A 103 3.57 10.51 5.96
C ASN A 103 4.73 11.52 5.81
N VAL A 104 5.98 11.03 5.73
CA VAL A 104 7.14 11.85 5.38
C VAL A 104 7.01 12.39 3.96
N ILE A 105 6.46 11.61 3.02
CA ILE A 105 6.22 12.08 1.65
C ILE A 105 5.17 13.20 1.64
N ILE A 106 4.11 13.06 2.44
CA ILE A 106 3.09 14.09 2.61
C ILE A 106 3.71 15.36 3.24
N SER A 107 4.67 15.20 4.16
CA SER A 107 5.39 16.33 4.74
C SER A 107 6.20 17.11 3.70
N TRP A 108 6.84 16.44 2.74
CA TRP A 108 7.51 17.10 1.62
C TRP A 108 6.48 17.81 0.73
N ALA A 109 5.37 17.16 0.38
CA ALA A 109 4.30 17.80 -0.39
C ALA A 109 3.73 19.05 0.32
N LEU A 110 3.56 18.99 1.65
CA LEU A 110 3.13 20.13 2.46
C LEU A 110 4.14 21.28 2.42
N LEU A 111 5.44 20.97 2.50
CA LEU A 111 6.49 21.99 2.37
C LEU A 111 6.43 22.69 1.01
N PHE A 112 6.36 21.93 -0.09
CA PHE A 112 6.24 22.48 -1.43
C PHE A 112 4.93 23.27 -1.62
N PHE A 113 3.81 22.78 -1.08
CA PHE A 113 2.52 23.50 -1.09
C PHE A 113 2.64 24.88 -0.43
N LEU A 114 3.21 24.94 0.78
CA LEU A 114 3.41 26.21 1.50
C LEU A 114 4.34 27.17 0.75
N LEU A 115 5.38 26.64 0.09
CA LEU A 115 6.32 27.44 -0.70
C LEU A 115 5.76 27.89 -2.05
N SER A 116 4.70 27.25 -2.55
CA SER A 116 4.06 27.58 -3.83
C SER A 116 3.28 28.90 -3.81
N PHE A 117 2.95 29.42 -2.63
CA PHE A 117 2.28 30.73 -2.49
C PHE A 117 3.20 31.94 -2.74
N ARG A 118 4.48 31.71 -3.06
CA ARG A 118 5.41 32.77 -3.45
C ARG A 118 5.14 33.24 -4.88
N LYS A 119 5.41 34.52 -5.15
CA LYS A 119 5.31 35.09 -6.50
C LYS A 119 6.19 34.35 -7.52
N THR A 120 7.38 33.93 -7.10
CA THR A 120 8.29 33.11 -7.90
C THR A 120 8.59 31.82 -7.16
N LEU A 121 8.52 30.70 -7.90
CA LEU A 121 8.81 29.37 -7.35
C LEU A 121 10.31 29.23 -7.05
N LEU A 122 10.64 28.65 -5.89
CA LEU A 122 12.03 28.52 -5.46
C LEU A 122 12.83 27.51 -6.29
N TRP A 123 12.14 26.57 -6.93
CA TRP A 123 12.72 25.56 -7.83
C TRP A 123 12.72 26.00 -9.30
N ASN A 124 12.41 27.27 -9.60
CA ASN A 124 12.45 27.82 -10.96
C ASN A 124 13.66 28.75 -11.20
N GLN A 125 14.59 28.86 -10.26
CA GLN A 125 15.74 29.76 -10.38
C GLN A 125 16.99 29.12 -9.80
N CYS A 126 18.08 29.19 -10.54
CA CYS A 126 19.43 28.99 -10.03
C CYS A 126 19.95 30.35 -9.57
N ASN A 127 20.08 30.56 -8.25
CA ASN A 127 20.76 31.70 -7.58
C ASN A 127 20.36 31.74 -6.10
N LYS A 128 20.36 30.57 -5.45
CA LYS A 128 20.03 30.40 -4.03
C LYS A 128 21.23 29.79 -3.32
N HIS A 129 21.27 29.92 -1.99
CA HIS A 129 22.40 29.45 -1.19
C HIS A 129 22.62 27.93 -1.23
N TRP A 130 21.63 27.16 -1.68
CA TRP A 130 21.74 25.71 -1.86
C TRP A 130 22.21 25.31 -3.26
N ASN A 131 22.25 26.24 -4.23
CA ASN A 131 22.58 25.91 -5.61
C ASN A 131 24.07 25.75 -5.84
N THR A 132 24.43 24.89 -6.80
CA THR A 132 25.81 24.77 -7.29
C THR A 132 26.02 25.59 -8.56
N PRO A 133 27.29 25.81 -8.98
CA PRO A 133 27.59 26.42 -10.28
C PRO A 133 27.06 25.62 -11.49
N ASN A 134 26.73 24.33 -11.32
CA ASN A 134 26.22 23.46 -12.38
C ASN A 134 24.69 23.54 -12.56
N CYS A 135 24.01 24.34 -11.72
CA CYS A 135 22.57 24.54 -11.78
C CYS A 135 22.17 25.25 -13.08
N VAL A 136 21.16 24.72 -13.76
CA VAL A 136 20.61 25.29 -15.00
C VAL A 136 19.16 25.73 -14.80
N ASP A 137 18.88 27.00 -15.11
CA ASP A 137 17.52 27.53 -15.19
C ASP A 137 16.92 27.18 -16.57
N LEU A 138 16.03 26.20 -16.58
CA LEU A 138 15.41 25.67 -17.79
C LEU A 138 14.31 26.57 -18.36
N SER A 139 13.79 27.53 -17.59
CA SER A 139 12.75 28.46 -18.06
C SER A 139 13.30 29.55 -18.98
N ASN A 140 14.59 29.89 -18.84
CA ASN A 140 15.24 31.00 -19.54
C ASN A 140 16.34 30.56 -20.53
N SER A 141 16.62 29.26 -20.66
CA SER A 141 17.73 28.75 -21.48
C SER A 141 17.26 28.14 -22.81
N ASN A 142 17.56 28.85 -23.90
CA ASN A 142 17.48 28.29 -25.26
C ASN A 142 18.66 27.35 -25.59
N ILE A 143 19.64 27.25 -24.69
CA ILE A 143 20.89 26.50 -24.88
C ILE A 143 20.83 25.22 -24.06
N SER A 144 21.11 24.08 -24.70
CA SER A 144 21.31 22.80 -24.01
C SER A 144 22.62 22.82 -23.24
N VAL A 145 22.57 22.62 -21.93
CA VAL A 145 23.76 22.54 -21.07
C VAL A 145 24.01 21.08 -20.72
N ILE A 146 25.00 20.48 -21.38
CA ILE A 146 25.38 19.09 -21.15
C ILE A 146 26.02 18.97 -19.76
N ASN A 147 25.54 18.02 -18.94
CA ASN A 147 25.96 17.75 -17.56
C ASN A 147 25.51 18.78 -16.49
N GLY A 148 24.52 19.62 -16.82
CA GLY A 148 23.85 20.46 -15.81
C GLY A 148 22.88 19.69 -14.91
N THR A 149 22.55 20.27 -13.76
CA THR A 149 21.47 19.84 -12.86
C THR A 149 20.34 20.86 -12.90
N SER A 150 19.07 20.42 -12.87
CA SER A 150 17.96 21.39 -12.88
C SER A 150 17.83 22.10 -11.54
N SER A 151 17.26 23.32 -11.55
CA SER A 151 16.96 24.04 -10.32
C SER A 151 16.02 23.27 -9.39
N ALA A 152 15.08 22.49 -9.95
CA ALA A 152 14.20 21.63 -9.18
C ALA A 152 14.93 20.44 -8.52
N GLU A 153 15.89 19.83 -9.23
CA GLU A 153 16.70 18.74 -8.70
C GLU A 153 17.52 19.19 -7.49
N GLU A 154 18.21 20.33 -7.61
CA GLU A 154 19.00 20.87 -6.51
C GLU A 154 18.13 21.36 -5.35
N PHE A 155 16.95 21.94 -5.64
CA PHE A 155 16.02 22.31 -4.59
C PHE A 155 15.58 21.09 -3.76
N PHE A 156 15.23 19.98 -4.39
CA PHE A 156 14.82 18.79 -3.65
C PHE A 156 16.00 18.14 -2.91
N THR A 157 17.10 17.85 -3.61
CA THR A 157 18.22 17.09 -3.06
C THR A 157 19.01 17.88 -2.02
N ARG A 158 19.28 19.17 -2.26
CA ARG A 158 20.16 19.99 -1.40
C ARG A 158 19.41 20.81 -0.36
N PHE A 159 18.22 21.31 -0.67
CA PHE A 159 17.42 22.09 0.28
C PHE A 159 16.39 21.23 1.03
N VAL A 160 15.51 20.50 0.35
CA VAL A 160 14.44 19.74 1.04
C VAL A 160 15.02 18.54 1.82
N LEU A 161 15.82 17.69 1.16
CA LEU A 161 16.40 16.49 1.77
C LEU A 161 17.70 16.76 2.52
N ARG A 162 18.47 17.78 2.10
CA ARG A 162 19.87 17.98 2.53
C ARG A 162 20.70 16.70 2.42
N GLN A 163 20.47 15.98 1.32
CA GLN A 163 20.90 14.60 1.11
C GLN A 163 22.40 14.43 1.41
N SER A 164 22.73 13.39 2.17
CA SER A 164 24.12 12.98 2.43
C SER A 164 24.62 11.97 1.41
N ASP A 165 25.92 11.67 1.46
CA ASP A 165 26.59 10.72 0.57
C ASP A 165 26.24 9.25 0.88
N GLY A 166 25.54 8.97 1.98
CA GLY A 166 25.13 7.62 2.36
C GLY A 166 24.79 7.48 3.84
N PHE A 167 24.58 6.24 4.29
CA PHE A 167 24.30 5.93 5.70
C PHE A 167 25.40 6.30 6.68
N HIS A 168 26.66 6.37 6.23
CA HIS A 168 27.81 6.73 7.07
C HIS A 168 27.74 8.18 7.57
N ASP A 169 27.06 9.06 6.82
CA ASP A 169 26.72 10.43 7.24
C ASP A 169 25.20 10.56 7.34
N PHE A 170 24.59 9.92 8.34
CA PHE A 170 23.12 9.98 8.51
C PHE A 170 22.63 11.40 8.80
N GLY A 171 23.47 12.22 9.45
CA GLY A 171 23.21 13.63 9.73
C GLY A 171 22.07 13.88 10.73
N THR A 172 21.68 15.16 10.83
CA THR A 172 20.63 15.65 11.74
C THR A 172 19.33 15.91 11.00
N PRO A 173 18.17 15.85 11.69
CA PRO A 173 16.88 16.09 11.07
C PRO A 173 16.71 17.56 10.68
N ALA A 174 16.06 17.80 9.54
CA ALA A 174 15.75 19.15 9.07
C ALA A 174 14.53 19.70 9.83
N TRP A 175 14.73 20.78 10.59
CA TRP A 175 13.68 21.34 11.46
C TRP A 175 12.40 21.74 10.70
N TYR A 176 12.52 22.31 9.50
CA TYR A 176 11.36 22.69 8.68
C TYR A 176 10.58 21.48 8.17
N THR A 177 11.27 20.38 7.85
CA THR A 177 10.65 19.12 7.47
C THR A 177 9.97 18.46 8.67
N ILE A 178 10.55 18.54 9.88
CA ILE A 178 9.89 18.09 11.12
C ILE A 178 8.60 18.86 11.37
N LEU A 179 8.59 20.19 11.18
CA LEU A 179 7.37 20.99 11.34
C LEU A 179 6.29 20.59 10.32
N CYS A 180 6.68 20.35 9.07
CA CYS A 180 5.73 19.87 8.05
C CYS A 180 5.23 18.44 8.37
N LEU A 181 6.09 17.59 8.93
CA LEU A 181 5.72 16.24 9.35
C LEU A 181 4.74 16.28 10.54
N LEU A 182 4.95 17.18 11.49
CA LEU A 182 4.01 17.44 12.58
C LEU A 182 2.66 17.93 12.02
N GLY A 183 2.69 18.89 11.09
CA GLY A 183 1.49 19.38 10.40
C GLY A 183 0.74 18.26 9.67
N ALA A 184 1.45 17.38 8.96
CA ALA A 184 0.87 16.24 8.27
C ALA A 184 0.18 15.26 9.26
N TRP A 185 0.82 14.92 10.38
CA TRP A 185 0.21 14.08 11.42
C TRP A 185 -0.99 14.73 12.11
N ILE A 186 -0.96 16.06 12.32
CA ILE A 186 -2.13 16.80 12.84
C ILE A 186 -3.31 16.70 11.86
N ILE A 187 -3.07 16.88 10.56
CA ILE A 187 -4.11 16.73 9.53
C ILE A 187 -4.70 15.31 9.56
N VAL A 188 -3.84 14.28 9.58
CA VAL A 188 -4.27 12.88 9.67
C VAL A 188 -5.13 12.64 10.92
N ALA A 189 -4.69 13.12 12.09
CA ALA A 189 -5.43 12.96 13.33
C ALA A 189 -6.83 13.62 13.28
N LEU A 190 -6.91 14.85 12.74
CA LEU A 190 -8.17 15.59 12.60
C LEU A 190 -9.14 14.96 11.58
N CYS A 191 -8.63 14.23 10.59
CA CYS A 191 -9.47 13.56 9.60
C CYS A 191 -10.00 12.21 10.10
N ILE A 192 -9.26 11.52 10.98
CA ILE A 192 -9.57 10.15 11.42
C ILE A 192 -10.33 10.12 12.76
N HIS A 193 -10.32 11.19 13.56
CA HIS A 193 -10.92 11.17 14.90
C HIS A 193 -12.43 10.87 14.91
N ARG A 194 -13.15 11.16 13.81
CA ARG A 194 -14.59 10.81 13.63
C ARG A 194 -14.84 9.47 12.93
N GLY A 195 -13.79 8.74 12.57
CA GLY A 195 -13.89 7.43 11.93
C GLY A 195 -14.44 7.47 10.51
N PHE A 196 -14.94 6.31 10.07
CA PHE A 196 -15.36 6.02 8.69
C PHE A 196 -16.23 7.12 8.05
N ASN A 197 -17.21 7.66 8.79
CA ASN A 197 -18.14 8.66 8.27
C ASN A 197 -17.47 9.94 7.78
N LEU A 198 -16.40 10.40 8.43
CA LEU A 198 -15.65 11.58 7.98
C LEU A 198 -14.76 11.22 6.81
N THR A 199 -14.05 10.08 6.91
CA THR A 199 -13.17 9.58 5.86
C THR A 199 -13.90 9.37 4.53
N ALA A 200 -15.09 8.77 4.54
CA ALA A 200 -15.91 8.55 3.35
C ALA A 200 -16.41 9.85 2.71
N ARG A 201 -16.67 10.90 3.50
CA ARG A 201 -17.03 12.22 2.96
C ARG A 201 -15.83 12.94 2.34
N LEU A 202 -14.66 12.85 2.98
CA LEU A 202 -13.42 13.41 2.44
C LEU A 202 -13.02 12.72 1.13
N ALA A 203 -13.36 11.44 0.97
CA ALA A 203 -13.09 10.66 -0.24
C ALA A 203 -13.62 11.30 -1.53
N TYR A 204 -14.74 12.04 -1.47
CA TYR A 204 -15.28 12.75 -2.63
C TYR A 204 -14.30 13.79 -3.20
N ILE A 205 -13.53 14.44 -2.33
CA ILE A 205 -12.52 15.42 -2.73
C ILE A 205 -11.22 14.70 -3.09
N THR A 206 -10.75 13.82 -2.22
CA THR A 206 -9.44 13.16 -2.38
C THR A 206 -9.38 12.22 -3.58
N ALA A 207 -10.50 11.63 -3.98
CA ALA A 207 -10.56 10.76 -5.16
C ALA A 207 -10.69 11.53 -6.48
N LEU A 208 -11.48 12.60 -6.56
CA LEU A 208 -11.82 13.24 -7.85
C LEU A 208 -10.86 14.38 -8.25
N PHE A 209 -10.38 15.15 -7.27
CA PHE A 209 -9.52 16.30 -7.50
C PHE A 209 -8.23 15.97 -8.32
N PRO A 210 -7.57 14.81 -8.13
CA PRO A 210 -6.36 14.47 -8.87
C PRO A 210 -6.48 14.43 -10.39
N TYR A 211 -7.59 13.93 -10.92
CA TYR A 211 -7.73 13.69 -12.36
C TYR A 211 -7.74 14.98 -13.17
N ILE A 212 -8.28 16.07 -12.61
CA ILE A 212 -8.31 17.38 -13.25
C ILE A 212 -6.88 17.92 -13.40
N ILE A 213 -6.08 17.80 -12.35
CA ILE A 213 -4.71 18.33 -12.33
C ILE A 213 -3.78 17.47 -13.19
N LEU A 214 -3.90 16.14 -13.14
CA LEU A 214 -3.12 15.24 -14.00
C LEU A 214 -3.42 15.49 -15.49
N LEU A 215 -4.68 15.78 -15.86
CA LEU A 215 -5.03 16.11 -17.24
C LEU A 215 -4.42 17.44 -17.68
N ALA A 216 -4.47 18.48 -16.85
CA ALA A 216 -3.84 19.76 -17.14
C ALA A 216 -2.32 19.62 -17.33
N LEU A 217 -1.67 18.81 -16.48
CA LEU A 217 -0.24 18.51 -16.59
C LEU A 217 0.09 17.71 -17.85
N LEU A 218 -0.75 16.75 -18.24
CA LEU A 218 -0.52 15.99 -19.46
C LEU A 218 -0.57 16.89 -20.70
N ILE A 219 -1.58 17.77 -20.79
CA ILE A 219 -1.72 18.71 -21.91
C ILE A 219 -0.47 19.60 -21.98
N SER A 220 -0.04 20.18 -20.86
CA SER A 220 1.13 21.05 -20.85
C SER A 220 2.44 20.31 -21.13
N THR A 221 2.65 19.13 -20.55
CA THR A 221 3.91 18.38 -20.75
C THR A 221 4.02 17.83 -22.16
N SER A 222 2.89 17.50 -22.81
CA SER A 222 2.86 17.06 -24.20
C SER A 222 3.33 18.12 -25.20
N GLN A 223 3.29 19.40 -24.82
CA GLN A 223 3.71 20.53 -25.64
C GLN A 223 5.21 20.86 -25.51
N LEU A 224 5.92 20.20 -24.58
CA LEU A 224 7.34 20.47 -24.34
C LEU A 224 8.22 19.85 -25.44
N ASP A 225 9.28 20.57 -25.81
CA ASP A 225 10.29 20.09 -26.75
C ASP A 225 10.99 18.83 -26.22
N GLY A 226 10.85 17.71 -26.90
CA GLY A 226 11.40 16.41 -26.46
C GLY A 226 10.40 15.50 -25.73
N ALA A 227 9.17 15.94 -25.49
CA ALA A 227 8.13 15.10 -24.88
C ALA A 227 7.90 13.78 -25.65
N GLY A 228 7.92 13.85 -26.98
CA GLY A 228 7.77 12.67 -27.85
C GLY A 228 8.87 11.62 -27.65
N LEU A 229 10.11 12.04 -27.31
CA LEU A 229 11.21 11.11 -27.02
C LEU A 229 10.92 10.33 -25.73
N GLY A 230 10.43 11.04 -24.72
CA GLY A 230 9.99 10.49 -23.44
C GLY A 230 8.88 9.44 -23.59
N ILE A 231 7.81 9.82 -24.29
CA ILE A 231 6.67 8.92 -24.55
C ILE A 231 7.10 7.73 -25.41
N ARG A 232 7.99 7.92 -26.39
CA ARG A 232 8.53 6.82 -27.17
C ARG A 232 9.28 5.83 -26.28
N TYR A 233 10.12 6.30 -25.35
CA TYR A 233 10.80 5.43 -24.39
C TYR A 233 9.79 4.71 -23.47
N TYR A 234 8.76 5.41 -23.01
CA TYR A 234 7.71 4.82 -22.16
C TYR A 234 7.01 3.63 -22.82
N LEU A 235 6.72 3.73 -24.12
CA LEU A 235 5.92 2.74 -24.85
C LEU A 235 6.76 1.71 -25.60
N THR A 236 8.03 1.99 -25.90
CA THR A 236 8.89 1.04 -26.62
C THR A 236 9.25 -0.12 -25.67
N PRO A 237 8.89 -1.37 -26.00
CA PRO A 237 9.18 -2.50 -25.13
C PRO A 237 10.61 -2.99 -25.29
N ASP A 238 11.34 -3.11 -24.19
CA ASP A 238 12.58 -3.88 -24.12
C ASP A 238 12.28 -5.32 -23.67
N TRP A 239 12.13 -6.22 -24.64
CA TRP A 239 11.80 -7.63 -24.40
C TRP A 239 12.86 -8.39 -23.61
N SER A 240 14.11 -7.91 -23.59
CA SER A 240 15.19 -8.56 -22.82
C SER A 240 14.96 -8.50 -21.31
N LYS A 241 14.16 -7.53 -20.84
CA LYS A 241 13.84 -7.34 -19.43
C LYS A 241 12.69 -8.22 -18.94
N VAL A 242 11.79 -8.67 -19.80
CA VAL A 242 10.59 -9.44 -19.37
C VAL A 242 10.95 -10.80 -18.77
N SER A 243 12.05 -11.40 -19.25
CA SER A 243 12.56 -12.66 -18.69
C SER A 243 13.26 -12.50 -17.33
N ASP A 244 13.54 -11.27 -16.89
CA ASP A 244 14.14 -11.01 -15.58
C ASP A 244 13.06 -11.11 -14.50
N PHE A 245 13.25 -12.03 -13.55
CA PHE A 245 12.35 -12.21 -12.41
C PHE A 245 12.18 -10.94 -11.56
N GLN A 246 13.18 -10.05 -11.54
CA GLN A 246 13.09 -8.78 -10.82
C GLN A 246 11.95 -7.90 -11.38
N VAL A 247 11.68 -7.97 -12.68
CA VAL A 247 10.59 -7.24 -13.32
C VAL A 247 9.23 -7.70 -12.78
N TRP A 248 9.04 -9.01 -12.63
CA TRP A 248 7.82 -9.60 -12.10
C TRP A 248 7.63 -9.31 -10.61
N ARG A 249 8.72 -9.37 -9.82
CA ARG A 249 8.69 -9.00 -8.41
C ARG A 249 8.34 -7.52 -8.23
N ASP A 250 9.00 -6.63 -8.96
CA ASP A 250 8.73 -5.19 -8.89
C ASP A 250 7.29 -4.87 -9.35
N ALA A 251 6.78 -5.57 -10.37
CA ALA A 251 5.39 -5.46 -10.82
C ALA A 251 4.39 -5.94 -9.74
N ALA A 252 4.64 -7.08 -9.10
CA ALA A 252 3.79 -7.58 -8.02
C ALA A 252 3.79 -6.63 -6.83
N GLY A 253 4.98 -6.18 -6.41
CA GLY A 253 5.13 -5.15 -5.40
C GLY A 253 4.29 -3.90 -5.66
N GLN A 254 4.30 -3.44 -6.91
CA GLN A 254 3.48 -2.30 -7.31
C GLN A 254 1.98 -2.62 -7.21
N VAL A 255 1.52 -3.80 -7.65
CA VAL A 255 0.10 -4.20 -7.57
C VAL A 255 -0.38 -4.23 -6.12
N PHE A 256 0.37 -4.90 -5.23
CA PHE A 256 0.04 -4.98 -3.81
C PHE A 256 0.04 -3.61 -3.15
N PHE A 257 1.10 -2.83 -3.38
CA PHE A 257 1.25 -1.51 -2.78
C PHE A 257 0.22 -0.50 -3.28
N SER A 258 -0.07 -0.49 -4.58
CA SER A 258 -1.06 0.42 -5.19
C SER A 258 -2.46 0.07 -4.71
N LEU A 259 -2.87 -1.19 -4.85
CA LEU A 259 -4.22 -1.57 -4.46
C LEU A 259 -4.46 -1.56 -2.95
N GLY A 260 -3.40 -1.54 -2.13
CA GLY A 260 -3.52 -1.60 -0.67
C GLY A 260 -3.83 -3.01 -0.15
N ILE A 261 -3.49 -4.03 -0.92
CA ILE A 261 -3.67 -5.45 -0.55
C ILE A 261 -2.61 -5.83 0.48
N GLY A 262 -2.99 -6.57 1.51
CA GLY A 262 -2.12 -7.01 2.60
C GLY A 262 -1.94 -5.96 3.72
N PHE A 263 -2.55 -4.79 3.60
CA PHE A 263 -2.52 -3.75 4.65
C PHE A 263 -3.72 -3.79 5.60
N GLY A 264 -4.79 -4.52 5.23
CA GLY A 264 -5.99 -4.68 6.04
C GLY A 264 -6.97 -3.51 5.95
N SER A 265 -6.65 -2.44 5.22
CA SER A 265 -7.55 -1.30 5.05
C SER A 265 -8.80 -1.67 4.25
N LEU A 266 -8.67 -2.58 3.28
CA LEU A 266 -9.79 -3.11 2.50
C LEU A 266 -10.74 -3.92 3.38
N VAL A 267 -10.19 -4.80 4.24
CA VAL A 267 -10.95 -5.55 5.24
C VAL A 267 -11.66 -4.60 6.20
N ALA A 268 -10.96 -3.59 6.73
CA ALA A 268 -11.54 -2.61 7.64
C ALA A 268 -12.67 -1.80 7.00
N TYR A 269 -12.47 -1.26 5.79
CA TYR A 269 -13.50 -0.46 5.11
C TYR A 269 -14.71 -1.28 4.68
N SER A 270 -14.50 -2.49 4.17
CA SER A 270 -15.62 -3.37 3.82
C SER A 270 -16.38 -3.88 5.04
N SER A 271 -15.78 -3.90 6.23
CA SER A 271 -16.46 -4.30 7.47
C SER A 271 -17.65 -3.41 7.84
N GLU A 272 -17.61 -2.15 7.42
CA GLU A 272 -18.65 -1.14 7.63
C GLU A 272 -19.76 -1.18 6.55
N ASN A 273 -19.63 -2.03 5.53
CA ASN A 273 -20.64 -2.14 4.49
C ASN A 273 -21.92 -2.85 4.96
N ASP A 274 -23.02 -2.53 4.27
CA ASP A 274 -24.24 -3.35 4.31
C ASP A 274 -23.92 -4.77 3.82
N PHE A 275 -24.41 -5.79 4.56
CA PHE A 275 -24.12 -7.20 4.29
C PHE A 275 -24.50 -7.65 2.86
N HIS A 276 -25.58 -7.08 2.31
CA HIS A 276 -26.08 -7.35 0.96
C HIS A 276 -25.61 -6.36 -0.11
N ASN A 277 -24.60 -5.54 0.17
CA ASN A 277 -24.01 -4.67 -0.84
C ASN A 277 -23.31 -5.51 -1.91
N ASN A 278 -23.60 -5.28 -3.20
CA ASN A 278 -22.91 -5.94 -4.30
C ASN A 278 -21.69 -5.11 -4.72
N TYR A 279 -20.50 -5.58 -4.33
CA TYR A 279 -19.23 -4.89 -4.51
C TYR A 279 -18.36 -5.49 -5.62
N PHE A 280 -18.79 -6.52 -6.37
CA PHE A 280 -17.92 -7.11 -7.41
C PHE A 280 -17.62 -6.11 -8.54
N ILE A 281 -18.65 -5.46 -9.10
CA ILE A 281 -18.45 -4.43 -10.14
C ILE A 281 -17.69 -3.23 -9.56
N GLN A 282 -17.95 -2.87 -8.30
CA GLN A 282 -17.25 -1.80 -7.59
C GLN A 282 -15.75 -2.10 -7.49
N CYS A 283 -15.39 -3.33 -7.14
CA CYS A 283 -14.02 -3.84 -7.11
C CYS A 283 -13.35 -3.72 -8.49
N VAL A 284 -14.02 -4.19 -9.56
CA VAL A 284 -13.48 -4.07 -10.93
C VAL A 284 -13.25 -2.60 -11.31
N ILE A 285 -14.19 -1.70 -11.01
CA ILE A 285 -14.04 -0.27 -11.29
C ILE A 285 -12.82 0.30 -10.57
N VAL A 286 -12.66 0.05 -9.27
CA VAL A 286 -11.54 0.58 -8.48
C VAL A 286 -10.21 0.09 -9.04
N VAL A 287 -10.11 -1.22 -9.30
CA VAL A 287 -8.88 -1.85 -9.79
C VAL A 287 -8.48 -1.33 -11.17
N VAL A 288 -9.46 -1.14 -12.07
CA VAL A 288 -9.22 -0.54 -13.39
C VAL A 288 -8.83 0.92 -13.26
N CYS A 289 -9.52 1.71 -12.42
CA CYS A 289 -9.18 3.10 -12.17
C CYS A 289 -7.76 3.25 -11.64
N ASP A 290 -7.36 2.44 -10.66
CA ASP A 290 -6.01 2.43 -10.10
C ASP A 290 -4.93 2.16 -11.17
N CYS A 291 -5.12 1.09 -11.94
CA CYS A 291 -4.22 0.72 -13.05
C CYS A 291 -4.10 1.84 -14.10
N LEU A 292 -5.25 2.37 -14.58
CA LEU A 292 -5.27 3.43 -15.58
C LEU A 292 -4.68 4.75 -15.05
N THR A 293 -4.85 5.05 -13.77
CA THR A 293 -4.26 6.27 -13.17
C THR A 293 -2.75 6.20 -13.17
N GLY A 294 -2.16 5.03 -12.87
CA GLY A 294 -0.71 4.82 -12.98
C GLY A 294 -0.20 5.07 -14.40
N ILE A 295 -0.86 4.45 -15.39
CA ILE A 295 -0.52 4.62 -16.81
C ILE A 295 -0.62 6.08 -17.24
N PHE A 296 -1.70 6.74 -16.84
CA PHE A 296 -1.96 8.14 -17.16
C PHE A 296 -0.89 9.07 -16.57
N ALA A 297 -0.54 8.89 -15.30
CA ALA A 297 0.56 9.62 -14.67
C ALA A 297 1.92 9.33 -15.34
N GLY A 298 2.11 8.11 -15.83
CA GLY A 298 3.26 7.71 -16.64
C GLY A 298 3.49 8.63 -17.84
N PHE A 299 2.46 8.90 -18.65
CA PHE A 299 2.62 9.79 -19.82
C PHE A 299 3.16 11.16 -19.44
N THR A 300 2.63 11.78 -18.39
CA THR A 300 3.07 13.10 -17.90
C THR A 300 4.53 13.08 -17.42
N VAL A 301 4.91 12.06 -16.65
CA VAL A 301 6.29 11.92 -16.13
C VAL A 301 7.27 11.71 -17.28
N PHE A 302 6.98 10.77 -18.18
CA PHE A 302 7.89 10.44 -19.27
C PHE A 302 8.01 11.58 -20.28
N ALA A 303 6.92 12.29 -20.60
CA ALA A 303 6.99 13.50 -21.42
C ALA A 303 7.98 14.53 -20.85
N THR A 304 7.93 14.74 -19.54
CA THR A 304 8.84 15.67 -18.85
C THR A 304 10.28 15.15 -18.80
N ILE A 305 10.49 13.85 -18.57
CA ILE A 305 11.82 13.22 -18.66
C ILE A 305 12.42 13.40 -20.06
N GLY A 306 11.62 13.27 -21.12
CA GLY A 306 12.05 13.51 -22.49
C GLY A 306 12.52 14.94 -22.73
N PHE A 307 11.76 15.92 -22.22
CA PHE A 307 12.17 17.34 -22.22
C PHE A 307 13.50 17.56 -21.50
N LEU A 308 13.64 17.00 -20.28
CA LEU A 308 14.87 17.10 -19.50
C LEU A 308 16.07 16.44 -20.20
N ALA A 309 15.87 15.30 -20.84
CA ALA A 309 16.91 14.61 -21.58
C ALA A 309 17.45 15.47 -22.73
N VAL A 310 16.57 16.11 -23.49
CA VAL A 310 16.96 17.02 -24.59
C VAL A 310 17.70 18.25 -24.07
N LYS A 311 17.22 18.86 -22.97
CA LYS A 311 17.80 20.10 -22.45
C LYS A 311 19.11 19.92 -21.66
N LEU A 312 19.25 18.82 -20.90
CA LEU A 312 20.37 18.63 -19.95
C LEU A 312 21.31 17.47 -20.30
N ARG A 313 20.86 16.49 -21.09
CA ARG A 313 21.58 15.21 -21.31
C ARG A 313 21.80 14.88 -22.78
N GLY A 314 21.74 15.87 -23.67
CA GLY A 314 21.98 15.68 -25.11
C GLY A 314 21.00 14.70 -25.78
N GLY A 315 19.83 14.48 -25.20
CA GLY A 315 18.82 13.54 -25.68
C GLY A 315 18.94 12.11 -25.12
N ASP A 316 19.89 11.81 -24.23
CA ASP A 316 19.96 10.49 -23.59
C ASP A 316 18.98 10.38 -22.41
N ILE A 317 17.86 9.70 -22.65
CA ILE A 317 16.84 9.46 -21.62
C ILE A 317 17.35 8.55 -20.51
N THR A 318 18.32 7.65 -20.78
CA THR A 318 18.77 6.66 -19.80
C THR A 318 19.46 7.28 -18.57
N GLN A 319 19.91 8.53 -18.71
CA GLN A 319 20.54 9.33 -17.67
C GLN A 319 19.61 10.38 -17.05
N ALA A 320 18.36 10.45 -17.50
CA ALA A 320 17.43 11.53 -17.13
C ALA A 320 16.44 11.12 -16.03
N ALA A 321 16.24 9.82 -15.75
CA ALA A 321 15.31 9.41 -14.70
C ALA A 321 15.97 9.37 -13.33
N ILE A 322 15.32 10.04 -12.38
CA ILE A 322 15.68 10.06 -10.98
C ILE A 322 14.92 8.94 -10.27
N GLY A 323 15.58 8.21 -9.38
CA GLY A 323 14.93 7.13 -8.64
C GLY A 323 14.05 7.63 -7.49
N GLY A 324 12.97 6.90 -7.21
CA GLY A 324 12.18 7.11 -6.00
C GLY A 324 11.44 8.46 -5.94
N PRO A 325 11.25 9.06 -4.74
CA PRO A 325 10.39 10.24 -4.56
C PRO A 325 10.82 11.45 -5.40
N GLY A 326 12.07 11.46 -5.85
CA GLY A 326 12.60 12.47 -6.78
C GLY A 326 11.76 12.63 -8.05
N LEU A 327 11.08 11.58 -8.55
CA LEU A 327 10.17 11.74 -9.69
C LEU A 327 9.02 12.70 -9.39
N THR A 328 8.40 12.59 -8.21
CA THR A 328 7.35 13.54 -7.82
C THR A 328 7.90 14.93 -7.60
N PHE A 329 8.99 15.04 -6.84
CA PHE A 329 9.46 16.33 -6.29
C PHE A 329 10.50 17.05 -7.13
N ILE A 330 10.88 16.47 -8.28
CA ILE A 330 11.79 17.09 -9.24
C ILE A 330 11.10 17.20 -10.60
N ILE A 331 10.60 16.09 -11.15
CA ILE A 331 10.06 16.08 -12.52
C ILE A 331 8.79 16.91 -12.63
N TYR A 332 7.80 16.75 -11.75
CA TYR A 332 6.58 17.56 -11.84
C TYR A 332 6.79 19.04 -11.54
N PRO A 333 7.57 19.45 -10.52
CA PRO A 333 7.91 20.85 -10.30
C PRO A 333 8.63 21.48 -11.48
N GLU A 334 9.46 20.70 -12.17
CA GLU A 334 10.10 21.12 -13.41
C GLU A 334 9.06 21.39 -14.51
N ALA A 335 8.18 20.42 -14.79
CA ALA A 335 7.10 20.60 -15.75
C ALA A 335 6.21 21.81 -15.43
N ILE A 336 5.85 21.98 -14.16
CA ILE A 336 5.00 23.08 -13.71
C ILE A 336 5.70 24.42 -13.88
N SER A 337 7.01 24.50 -13.68
CA SER A 337 7.78 25.73 -13.91
C SER A 337 7.69 26.23 -15.35
N GLN A 338 7.45 25.34 -16.32
CA GLN A 338 7.26 25.68 -17.73
C GLN A 338 5.84 26.19 -18.06
N MET A 339 4.87 26.04 -17.15
CA MET A 339 3.51 26.49 -17.35
C MET A 339 3.37 28.01 -17.16
N PRO A 340 2.48 28.68 -17.91
CA PRO A 340 2.09 30.04 -17.59
C PRO A 340 1.43 30.09 -16.21
N ASN A 341 1.75 31.11 -15.41
CA ASN A 341 1.28 31.22 -14.02
C ASN A 341 1.61 30.00 -13.15
N SER A 342 2.82 29.45 -13.32
CA SER A 342 3.32 28.26 -12.62
C SER A 342 3.06 28.22 -11.09
N PRO A 343 3.07 29.33 -10.31
CA PRO A 343 2.75 29.25 -8.89
C PRO A 343 1.34 28.71 -8.60
N VAL A 344 0.34 29.07 -9.41
CA VAL A 344 -1.05 28.63 -9.22
C VAL A 344 -1.18 27.13 -9.47
N PHE A 345 -0.60 26.64 -10.57
CA PHE A 345 -0.58 25.22 -10.88
C PHE A 345 0.19 24.42 -9.84
N SER A 346 1.28 24.99 -9.30
CA SER A 346 2.03 24.37 -8.22
C SER A 346 1.21 24.21 -6.94
N VAL A 347 0.45 25.24 -6.52
CA VAL A 347 -0.46 25.15 -5.37
C VAL A 347 -1.44 24.00 -5.55
N PHE A 348 -2.10 23.90 -6.72
CA PHE A 348 -3.07 22.84 -6.97
C PHE A 348 -2.42 21.46 -7.08
N PHE A 349 -1.23 21.35 -7.67
CA PHE A 349 -0.49 20.09 -7.77
C PHE A 349 -0.06 19.55 -6.42
N PHE A 350 0.53 20.38 -5.56
CA PHE A 350 0.94 19.91 -4.24
C PHE A 350 -0.25 19.71 -3.30
N LEU A 351 -1.34 20.47 -3.48
CA LEU A 351 -2.61 20.15 -2.82
C LEU A 351 -3.13 18.78 -3.26
N MET A 352 -3.06 18.48 -4.57
CA MET A 352 -3.42 17.17 -5.10
C MET A 352 -2.59 16.07 -4.45
N LEU A 353 -1.26 16.20 -4.43
CA LEU A 353 -0.38 15.20 -3.80
C LEU A 353 -0.70 14.97 -2.32
N ILE A 354 -0.99 16.04 -1.57
CA ILE A 354 -1.44 15.93 -0.18
C ILE A 354 -2.76 15.15 -0.12
N THR A 355 -3.75 15.49 -0.95
CA THR A 355 -5.06 14.81 -0.93
C THR A 355 -4.98 13.32 -1.31
N ILE A 356 -4.18 12.96 -2.33
CA ILE A 356 -3.90 11.57 -2.70
C ILE A 356 -3.21 10.85 -1.55
N GLY A 357 -2.18 11.48 -0.98
CA GLY A 357 -1.44 10.90 0.14
C GLY A 357 -2.33 10.64 1.36
N LEU A 358 -3.19 11.61 1.70
CA LEU A 358 -4.12 11.52 2.82
C LEU A 358 -5.13 10.39 2.62
N GLY A 359 -5.61 10.17 1.39
CA GLY A 359 -6.53 9.07 1.06
C GLY A 359 -6.04 7.70 1.53
N SER A 360 -4.81 7.31 1.13
CA SER A 360 -4.20 6.05 1.56
C SER A 360 -3.79 6.07 3.05
N GLN A 361 -3.32 7.22 3.56
CA GLN A 361 -2.95 7.36 4.98
C GLN A 361 -4.11 7.15 5.93
N PHE A 362 -5.32 7.57 5.54
CA PHE A 362 -6.52 7.32 6.32
C PHE A 362 -6.78 5.83 6.50
N GLY A 363 -6.60 5.03 5.44
CA GLY A 363 -6.78 3.57 5.50
C GLY A 363 -5.77 2.90 6.41
N GLY A 364 -4.47 3.16 6.19
CA GLY A 364 -3.42 2.56 7.00
C GLY A 364 -3.51 2.92 8.49
N THR A 365 -3.81 4.19 8.80
CA THR A 365 -3.92 4.65 10.18
C THR A 365 -5.19 4.11 10.85
N ASP A 366 -6.31 4.02 10.12
CA ASP A 366 -7.55 3.45 10.65
C ASP A 366 -7.41 1.96 11.01
N VAL A 367 -6.65 1.19 10.24
CA VAL A 367 -6.33 -0.20 10.58
C VAL A 367 -5.61 -0.29 11.92
N VAL A 368 -4.60 0.56 12.14
CA VAL A 368 -3.84 0.60 13.40
C VAL A 368 -4.74 0.99 14.57
N VAL A 369 -5.53 2.05 14.42
CA VAL A 369 -6.45 2.55 15.45
C VAL A 369 -7.50 1.50 15.79
N THR A 370 -8.13 0.91 14.78
CA THR A 370 -9.19 -0.10 14.97
C THR A 370 -8.63 -1.38 15.59
N GLY A 371 -7.44 -1.82 15.17
CA GLY A 371 -6.75 -2.96 15.79
C GLY A 371 -6.48 -2.74 17.29
N ILE A 372 -6.03 -1.55 17.70
CA ILE A 372 -5.81 -1.22 19.12
C ILE A 372 -7.15 -1.19 19.88
N LEU A 373 -8.18 -0.54 19.33
CA LEU A 373 -9.49 -0.43 19.97
C LEU A 373 -10.18 -1.79 20.17
N GLN A 374 -9.89 -2.78 19.34
CA GLN A 374 -10.41 -4.14 19.52
C GLN A 374 -9.89 -4.81 20.80
N TYR A 375 -8.63 -4.59 21.16
CA TYR A 375 -8.03 -5.16 22.39
C TYR A 375 -8.23 -4.26 23.61
N PHE A 376 -8.39 -2.95 23.40
CA PHE A 376 -8.57 -1.95 24.46
C PHE A 376 -9.87 -1.15 24.27
N PRO A 377 -11.05 -1.79 24.39
CA PRO A 377 -12.34 -1.17 24.08
C PRO A 377 -12.75 -0.03 25.03
N HIS A 378 -12.09 0.08 26.19
CA HIS A 378 -12.32 1.17 27.14
C HIS A 378 -11.75 2.52 26.67
N LEU A 379 -10.80 2.52 25.73
CA LEU A 379 -10.23 3.73 25.17
C LEU A 379 -11.19 4.34 24.14
N LYS A 380 -11.35 5.66 24.18
CA LYS A 380 -12.10 6.38 23.13
C LYS A 380 -11.24 6.48 21.89
N ARG A 381 -11.86 6.34 20.71
CA ARG A 381 -11.17 6.41 19.40
C ARG A 381 -10.24 7.62 19.27
N TRP A 382 -10.68 8.82 19.65
CA TRP A 382 -9.85 10.03 19.54
C TRP A 382 -8.57 9.96 20.40
N GLN A 383 -8.60 9.28 21.55
CA GLN A 383 -7.42 9.10 22.40
C GLN A 383 -6.41 8.20 21.68
N VAL A 384 -6.87 7.09 21.10
CA VAL A 384 -6.04 6.16 20.35
C VAL A 384 -5.45 6.84 19.10
N VAL A 385 -6.24 7.63 18.37
CA VAL A 385 -5.77 8.40 17.20
C VAL A 385 -4.63 9.35 17.59
N ILE A 386 -4.75 10.07 18.70
CA ILE A 386 -3.69 10.97 19.18
C ILE A 386 -2.44 10.19 19.57
N ILE A 387 -2.59 9.09 20.32
CA ILE A 387 -1.46 8.24 20.74
C ILE A 387 -0.72 7.68 19.52
N VAL A 388 -1.45 7.07 18.57
CA VAL A 388 -0.88 6.52 17.34
C VAL A 388 -0.17 7.61 16.54
N SER A 389 -0.78 8.79 16.39
CA SER A 389 -0.19 9.89 15.62
C SER A 389 1.09 10.43 16.28
N ILE A 390 1.13 10.54 17.61
CA ILE A 390 2.34 10.96 18.34
C ILE A 390 3.45 9.92 18.21
N CYS A 391 3.14 8.63 18.42
CA CYS A 391 4.12 7.56 18.28
C CYS A 391 4.67 7.48 16.86
N ALA A 392 3.79 7.52 15.86
CA ALA A 392 4.20 7.46 14.45
C ALA A 392 4.96 8.72 14.03
N PHE A 393 4.62 9.91 14.53
CA PHE A 393 5.41 11.13 14.35
C PHE A 393 6.84 10.96 14.87
N LEU A 394 7.02 10.48 16.10
CA LEU A 394 8.35 10.27 16.70
C LEU A 394 9.18 9.23 15.92
N ILE A 395 8.56 8.12 15.52
CA ILE A 395 9.20 7.08 14.69
C ILE A 395 9.56 7.60 13.29
N SER A 396 8.84 8.62 12.79
CA SER A 396 9.06 9.20 11.47
C SER A 396 10.22 10.22 11.42
N ILE A 397 10.70 10.74 12.56
CA ILE A 397 11.76 11.76 12.60
C ILE A 397 13.06 11.34 11.89
N PRO A 398 13.59 10.10 12.04
CA PRO A 398 14.81 9.68 11.37
C PRO A 398 14.75 9.79 9.84
N PHE A 399 13.57 9.67 9.23
CA PHE A 399 13.41 9.84 7.78
C PHE A 399 13.57 11.30 7.32
N THR A 400 13.57 12.26 8.25
CA THR A 400 13.82 13.69 7.97
C THR A 400 15.28 14.11 8.13
N CYS A 401 16.16 13.17 8.48
CA CYS A 401 17.62 13.37 8.48
C CYS A 401 18.19 13.41 7.06
N ARG A 402 19.44 13.86 6.94
CA ARG A 402 20.17 13.94 5.66
C ARG A 402 20.28 12.59 4.95
N GLY A 403 20.49 11.51 5.71
CA GLY A 403 20.48 10.13 5.24
C GLY A 403 19.09 9.47 5.20
N GLY A 404 18.02 10.21 5.54
CA GLY A 404 16.67 9.69 5.70
C GLY A 404 16.07 9.09 4.42
N ILE A 405 16.49 9.57 3.24
CA ILE A 405 16.06 9.02 1.94
C ILE A 405 16.56 7.58 1.71
N TYR A 406 17.74 7.23 2.24
CA TYR A 406 18.27 5.88 2.16
C TYR A 406 17.51 4.94 3.10
N LEU A 407 17.21 5.40 4.32
CA LEU A 407 16.36 4.68 5.27
C LEU A 407 14.95 4.44 4.70
N PHE A 408 14.36 5.48 4.10
CA PHE A 408 13.09 5.41 3.38
C PHE A 408 13.11 4.32 2.31
N THR A 409 14.14 4.35 1.44
CA THR A 409 14.26 3.41 0.32
C THR A 409 14.38 1.97 0.82
N LEU A 410 15.19 1.74 1.85
CA LEU A 410 15.42 0.42 2.44
C LEU A 410 14.14 -0.17 3.08
N ILE A 411 13.48 0.61 3.93
CA ILE A 411 12.27 0.15 4.63
C ILE A 411 11.12 -0.05 3.64
N SER A 412 10.94 0.86 2.68
CA SER A 412 9.88 0.75 1.67
C SER A 412 10.03 -0.52 0.81
N ASP A 413 11.25 -0.90 0.43
CA ASP A 413 11.46 -2.10 -0.38
C ASP A 413 11.16 -3.39 0.39
N TYR A 414 11.57 -3.51 1.66
CA TYR A 414 11.33 -4.74 2.43
C TYR A 414 9.93 -4.81 3.07
N ALA A 415 9.39 -3.69 3.56
CA ALA A 415 8.09 -3.64 4.26
C ALA A 415 6.89 -3.43 3.32
N ALA A 416 7.09 -2.84 2.13
CA ALA A 416 5.98 -2.49 1.24
C ALA A 416 6.11 -3.14 -0.15
N ASN A 417 6.84 -4.26 -0.21
CA ASN A 417 6.99 -5.10 -1.39
C ASN A 417 7.00 -6.58 -0.97
N LEU A 418 8.10 -7.06 -0.40
CA LEU A 418 8.31 -8.49 -0.14
C LEU A 418 7.36 -9.04 0.94
N SER A 419 7.14 -8.32 2.04
CA SER A 419 6.24 -8.74 3.12
C SER A 419 4.79 -8.92 2.66
N LEU A 420 4.29 -8.02 1.81
CA LEU A 420 2.92 -8.06 1.30
C LEU A 420 2.65 -9.28 0.42
N ILE A 421 3.63 -9.70 -0.38
CA ILE A 421 3.54 -10.91 -1.21
C ILE A 421 3.36 -12.16 -0.33
N VAL A 422 4.10 -12.23 0.79
CA VAL A 422 3.98 -13.34 1.76
C VAL A 422 2.63 -13.31 2.47
N ILE A 423 2.18 -12.13 2.90
CA ILE A 423 0.86 -11.97 3.52
C ILE A 423 -0.22 -12.45 2.53
N GLY A 424 -0.24 -11.93 1.30
CA GLY A 424 -1.20 -12.32 0.27
C GLY A 424 -1.17 -13.81 -0.07
N PHE A 425 0.01 -14.45 -0.03
CA PHE A 425 0.12 -15.89 -0.20
C PHE A 425 -0.62 -16.64 0.92
N PHE A 426 -0.36 -16.30 2.19
CA PHE A 426 -1.01 -16.96 3.33
C PHE A 426 -2.50 -16.66 3.44
N GLU A 427 -2.96 -15.50 2.97
CA GLU A 427 -4.39 -15.19 2.85
C GLU A 427 -5.11 -16.17 1.91
N VAL A 428 -4.57 -16.35 0.71
CA VAL A 428 -5.14 -17.26 -0.29
C VAL A 428 -5.09 -18.70 0.21
N ILE A 429 -3.97 -19.14 0.77
CA ILE A 429 -3.84 -20.49 1.32
C ILE A 429 -4.89 -20.71 2.42
N THR A 430 -5.02 -19.75 3.33
CA THR A 430 -5.97 -19.85 4.45
C THR A 430 -7.40 -19.92 3.96
N ILE A 431 -7.81 -19.07 3.03
CA ILE A 431 -9.22 -18.99 2.59
C ILE A 431 -9.56 -20.09 1.57
N ALA A 432 -8.73 -20.29 0.56
CA ALA A 432 -9.03 -21.22 -0.53
C ALA A 432 -8.80 -22.69 -0.16
N TYR A 433 -7.80 -22.99 0.69
CA TYR A 433 -7.42 -24.37 1.01
C TYR A 433 -7.76 -24.80 2.44
N VAL A 434 -7.50 -23.95 3.45
CA VAL A 434 -7.75 -24.32 4.85
C VAL A 434 -9.21 -24.16 5.23
N TYR A 435 -9.77 -22.97 5.05
CA TYR A 435 -11.20 -22.71 5.21
C TYR A 435 -12.03 -23.38 4.11
N GLY A 436 -11.48 -23.42 2.91
CA GLY A 436 -12.02 -24.12 1.75
C GLY A 436 -12.80 -23.19 0.82
N PHE A 437 -12.40 -23.21 -0.45
CA PHE A 437 -13.01 -22.39 -1.51
C PHE A 437 -14.53 -22.49 -1.55
N ASN A 438 -15.09 -23.71 -1.51
CA ASN A 438 -16.54 -23.91 -1.57
C ASN A 438 -17.28 -23.29 -0.37
N ASN A 439 -16.67 -23.29 0.82
CA ASN A 439 -17.24 -22.67 2.01
C ASN A 439 -17.27 -21.15 1.84
N PHE A 440 -16.15 -20.55 1.43
CA PHE A 440 -16.08 -19.10 1.22
C PHE A 440 -16.98 -18.63 0.08
N MET A 441 -17.08 -19.43 -0.99
CA MET A 441 -18.08 -19.19 -2.01
C MET A 441 -19.47 -19.26 -1.38
N ASN A 442 -19.85 -20.24 -0.58
CA ASN A 442 -21.19 -20.22 0.06
C ASN A 442 -21.43 -18.95 0.91
N ASP A 443 -20.42 -18.44 1.62
CA ASP A 443 -20.50 -17.18 2.36
C ASP A 443 -20.73 -15.97 1.45
N ILE A 444 -20.00 -15.88 0.34
CA ILE A 444 -20.23 -14.84 -0.69
C ILE A 444 -21.64 -14.95 -1.27
N LYS A 445 -22.17 -16.17 -1.42
CA LYS A 445 -23.53 -16.40 -1.96
C LYS A 445 -24.58 -15.87 -1.01
N LEU A 446 -24.34 -15.99 0.29
CA LEU A 446 -25.20 -15.47 1.35
C LEU A 446 -25.22 -13.93 1.33
N MET A 447 -24.09 -13.28 1.05
CA MET A 447 -24.00 -11.82 0.94
C MET A 447 -24.68 -11.29 -0.32
N ILE A 448 -24.25 -11.72 -1.51
CA ILE A 448 -24.59 -11.03 -2.78
C ILE A 448 -25.42 -11.89 -3.75
N GLY A 449 -25.82 -13.11 -3.35
CA GLY A 449 -26.57 -14.04 -4.19
C GLY A 449 -25.71 -14.75 -5.24
N LYS A 450 -26.35 -15.22 -6.33
CA LYS A 450 -25.72 -16.07 -7.36
C LYS A 450 -24.85 -15.32 -8.40
N ARG A 451 -24.82 -13.99 -8.40
CA ARG A 451 -24.11 -13.20 -9.42
C ARG A 451 -22.65 -12.99 -9.05
N ARG A 452 -21.78 -13.93 -9.42
CA ARG A 452 -20.33 -13.88 -9.15
C ARG A 452 -19.53 -14.72 -10.16
N PRO A 453 -18.27 -14.37 -10.43
CA PRO A 453 -17.46 -15.08 -11.43
C PRO A 453 -16.77 -16.31 -10.83
N GLU A 454 -17.54 -17.35 -10.50
CA GLU A 454 -17.04 -18.54 -9.76
C GLU A 454 -15.84 -19.20 -10.43
N TYR A 455 -15.88 -19.40 -11.76
CA TYR A 455 -14.80 -20.04 -12.50
C TYR A 455 -13.50 -19.23 -12.47
N TYR A 456 -13.60 -17.91 -12.64
CA TYR A 456 -12.45 -17.02 -12.55
C TYR A 456 -11.82 -17.07 -11.16
N LEU A 457 -12.64 -16.98 -10.10
CA LEU A 457 -12.16 -17.04 -8.72
C LEU A 457 -11.57 -18.40 -8.37
N LEU A 458 -12.12 -19.50 -8.89
CA LEU A 458 -11.56 -20.84 -8.75
C LEU A 458 -10.15 -20.89 -9.34
N VAL A 459 -9.98 -20.42 -10.58
CA VAL A 459 -8.67 -20.41 -11.24
C VAL A 459 -7.70 -19.50 -10.50
N THR A 460 -8.11 -18.29 -10.12
CA THR A 460 -7.20 -17.33 -9.49
C THR A 460 -6.86 -17.68 -8.04
N TRP A 461 -7.82 -18.11 -7.22
CA TRP A 461 -7.54 -18.40 -5.80
C TRP A 461 -7.00 -19.82 -5.58
N CYS A 462 -7.38 -20.81 -6.39
CA CYS A 462 -6.96 -22.21 -6.17
C CYS A 462 -5.84 -22.69 -7.10
N ILE A 463 -5.41 -21.90 -8.09
CA ILE A 463 -4.36 -22.31 -9.03
C ILE A 463 -3.37 -21.17 -9.26
N ALA A 464 -3.77 -20.13 -9.99
CA ALA A 464 -2.85 -19.09 -10.46
C ALA A 464 -2.24 -18.29 -9.31
N GLY A 465 -3.04 -17.85 -8.35
CA GLY A 465 -2.63 -17.02 -7.22
C GLY A 465 -1.52 -17.65 -6.38
N PRO A 466 -1.75 -18.84 -5.78
CA PRO A 466 -0.73 -19.53 -5.00
C PRO A 466 0.55 -19.80 -5.78
N ILE A 467 0.44 -20.25 -7.04
CA ILE A 467 1.61 -20.57 -7.88
C ILE A 467 2.41 -19.30 -8.20
N ILE A 468 1.75 -18.25 -8.68
CA ILE A 468 2.42 -16.99 -9.07
C ILE A 468 3.07 -16.34 -7.84
N LEU A 469 2.37 -16.25 -6.70
CA LEU A 469 2.91 -15.65 -5.49
C LEU A 469 4.10 -16.44 -4.94
N LEU A 470 4.03 -17.79 -4.98
CA LEU A 470 5.12 -18.66 -4.54
C LEU A 470 6.36 -18.53 -5.44
N ILE A 471 6.17 -18.49 -6.77
CA ILE A 471 7.26 -18.27 -7.73
C ILE A 471 7.93 -16.93 -7.48
N ILE A 472 7.15 -15.86 -7.33
CA ILE A 472 7.68 -14.51 -7.09
C ILE A 472 8.42 -14.46 -5.76
N PHE A 473 7.89 -15.08 -4.71
CA PHE A 473 8.53 -15.11 -3.40
C PHE A 473 9.89 -15.81 -3.42
N PHE A 474 9.97 -17.03 -3.98
CA PHE A 474 11.25 -17.74 -4.06
C PHE A 474 12.24 -17.05 -5.01
N ALA A 475 11.76 -16.52 -6.14
CA ALA A 475 12.60 -15.75 -7.04
C ALA A 475 13.15 -14.48 -6.37
N ALA A 476 12.37 -13.81 -5.53
CA ALA A 476 12.83 -12.68 -4.74
C ALA A 476 13.93 -13.07 -3.76
N ILE A 477 13.76 -14.17 -3.01
CA ILE A 477 14.79 -14.67 -2.07
C ILE A 477 16.09 -14.99 -2.81
N ILE A 478 16.02 -15.74 -3.91
CA ILE A 478 17.20 -16.20 -4.66
C ILE A 478 17.97 -15.00 -5.25
N ASN A 479 17.26 -14.01 -5.78
CA ASN A 479 17.89 -12.84 -6.39
C ASN A 479 18.37 -11.80 -5.36
N ASP A 480 17.68 -11.62 -4.24
CA ASP A 480 18.08 -10.64 -3.22
C ASP A 480 19.18 -11.13 -2.28
N SER A 481 19.42 -12.44 -2.16
CA SER A 481 20.51 -12.96 -1.30
C SER A 481 21.92 -12.53 -1.72
N SER A 482 22.08 -11.90 -2.89
CA SER A 482 23.38 -11.44 -3.41
C SER A 482 23.40 -9.99 -3.91
N ARG A 483 22.27 -9.25 -3.84
CA ARG A 483 22.13 -7.95 -4.52
C ARG A 483 22.10 -6.78 -3.55
N LEU A 484 22.97 -5.80 -3.75
CA LEU A 484 22.93 -4.53 -3.03
C LEU A 484 21.82 -3.64 -3.59
N ILE A 485 20.99 -3.06 -2.71
CA ILE A 485 20.03 -2.02 -3.11
C ILE A 485 20.82 -0.82 -3.65
N VAL A 486 20.25 -0.14 -4.64
CA VAL A 486 20.84 1.04 -5.26
C VAL A 486 19.81 2.17 -5.23
N TYR A 487 20.26 3.37 -4.85
CA TYR A 487 19.48 4.59 -4.97
C TYR A 487 20.30 5.64 -5.72
N GLY A 488 19.88 5.97 -6.96
CA GLY A 488 20.69 6.77 -7.87
C GLY A 488 22.04 6.09 -8.12
N ASN A 489 23.14 6.78 -7.79
CA ASN A 489 24.50 6.24 -7.90
C ASN A 489 25.01 5.60 -6.59
N TYR A 490 24.24 5.67 -5.51
CA TYR A 490 24.65 5.13 -4.21
C TYR A 490 24.35 3.64 -4.11
N GLN A 491 25.38 2.84 -3.81
CA GLN A 491 25.25 1.42 -3.48
C GLN A 491 25.19 1.23 -1.98
N PHE A 492 24.19 0.48 -1.53
CA PHE A 492 23.96 0.27 -0.11
C PHE A 492 25.04 -0.66 0.47
N PRO A 493 25.60 -0.39 1.67
CA PRO A 493 26.54 -1.28 2.34
C PRO A 493 25.91 -2.63 2.68
N GLN A 494 26.71 -3.71 2.69
CA GLN A 494 26.20 -5.07 2.95
C GLN A 494 25.45 -5.23 4.28
N TRP A 495 25.85 -4.52 5.34
CA TRP A 495 25.16 -4.60 6.63
C TRP A 495 23.70 -4.12 6.57
N THR A 496 23.36 -3.24 5.62
CA THR A 496 21.98 -2.75 5.45
C THR A 496 21.04 -3.85 4.98
N LEU A 497 21.57 -4.92 4.39
CA LEU A 497 20.79 -6.11 4.03
C LEU A 497 20.19 -6.77 5.27
N ALA A 498 20.97 -6.89 6.36
CA ALA A 498 20.49 -7.43 7.63
C ALA A 498 19.35 -6.58 8.22
N PHE A 499 19.43 -5.26 8.07
CA PHE A 499 18.38 -4.34 8.50
C PHE A 499 17.10 -4.50 7.66
N GLY A 500 17.24 -4.67 6.34
CA GLY A 500 16.14 -4.98 5.43
C GLY A 500 15.42 -6.28 5.81
N TRP A 501 16.17 -7.38 5.97
CA TRP A 501 15.59 -8.67 6.38
C TRP A 501 14.96 -8.63 7.78
N THR A 502 15.51 -7.82 8.69
CA THR A 502 14.91 -7.59 10.01
C THR A 502 13.55 -6.90 9.87
N THR A 503 13.46 -5.88 9.01
CA THR A 503 12.20 -5.17 8.73
C THR A 503 11.17 -6.11 8.11
N PHE A 504 11.57 -6.91 7.12
CA PHE A 504 10.70 -7.94 6.52
C PHE A 504 10.21 -8.94 7.57
N THR A 505 11.13 -9.47 8.38
CA THR A 505 10.81 -10.44 9.44
C THR A 505 9.82 -9.84 10.43
N LEU A 506 10.03 -8.59 10.86
CA LEU A 506 9.12 -7.90 11.78
C LEU A 506 7.69 -7.82 11.23
N CYS A 507 7.52 -7.63 9.92
CA CYS A 507 6.19 -7.58 9.28
C CYS A 507 5.49 -8.95 9.30
N ILE A 508 6.23 -10.05 9.11
CA ILE A 508 5.62 -11.37 8.89
C ILE A 508 5.69 -12.32 10.10
N ILE A 509 6.51 -12.03 11.12
CA ILE A 509 6.79 -12.95 12.22
C ILE A 509 5.56 -13.29 13.08
N ALA A 510 4.55 -12.41 13.08
CA ALA A 510 3.29 -12.67 13.77
C ALA A 510 2.55 -13.91 13.23
N MET A 511 2.65 -14.20 11.92
CA MET A 511 2.03 -15.38 11.31
C MET A 511 2.54 -16.70 11.93
N PRO A 512 3.85 -17.05 11.86
CA PRO A 512 4.34 -18.30 12.43
C PRO A 512 4.26 -18.33 13.96
N LEU A 513 4.52 -17.21 14.66
CA LEU A 513 4.47 -17.19 16.13
C LEU A 513 3.06 -17.43 16.65
N TYR A 514 2.05 -16.79 16.06
CA TYR A 514 0.67 -16.97 16.47
C TYR A 514 0.18 -18.39 16.13
N TYR A 515 0.52 -18.91 14.94
CA TYR A 515 0.19 -20.28 14.57
C TYR A 515 0.79 -21.28 15.56
N LEU A 516 2.07 -21.11 15.94
CA LEU A 516 2.73 -21.97 16.92
C LEU A 516 2.06 -21.87 18.30
N TYR A 517 1.76 -20.66 18.77
CA TYR A 517 1.03 -20.45 20.02
C TYR A 517 -0.33 -21.18 20.02
N GLN A 518 -1.11 -21.04 18.95
CA GLN A 518 -2.42 -21.67 18.84
C GLN A 518 -2.31 -23.20 18.70
N TYR A 519 -1.29 -23.70 18.01
CA TYR A 519 -1.01 -25.12 17.89
C TYR A 519 -0.65 -25.73 19.25
N ILE A 520 0.24 -25.10 20.03
CA ILE A 520 0.60 -25.54 21.39
C ILE A 520 -0.64 -25.54 22.29
N LYS A 521 -1.46 -24.48 22.25
CA LYS A 521 -2.70 -24.42 23.01
C LYS A 521 -3.66 -25.56 22.64
N SER A 522 -3.81 -25.84 21.34
CA SER A 522 -4.64 -26.93 20.83
C SER A 522 -4.10 -28.30 21.24
N PHE A 523 -2.77 -28.47 21.24
CA PHE A 523 -2.10 -29.70 21.65
C PHE A 523 -2.30 -29.98 23.15
N LEU A 524 -2.12 -28.96 24.01
CA LEU A 524 -2.38 -29.09 25.45
C LEU A 524 -3.86 -29.40 25.74
N TYR A 525 -4.78 -28.80 25.00
CA TYR A 525 -6.22 -29.07 25.12
C TYR A 525 -6.56 -30.53 24.77
N VAL A 526 -6.10 -31.02 23.62
CA VAL A 526 -6.32 -32.41 23.18
C VAL A 526 -5.73 -33.40 24.18
N ARG A 527 -4.53 -33.11 24.69
CA ARG A 527 -3.86 -33.97 25.68
C ARG A 527 -4.60 -34.01 27.02
N ARG A 528 -5.18 -32.88 27.46
CA ARG A 528 -5.96 -32.79 28.70
C ARG A 528 -7.30 -33.51 28.61
N ASN A 529 -7.94 -33.46 27.45
CA ASN A 529 -9.28 -34.05 27.22
C ASN A 529 -9.24 -35.42 26.55
N ARG A 530 -8.15 -36.17 26.75
CA ARG A 530 -7.97 -37.48 26.13
C ARG A 530 -8.97 -38.49 26.71
N THR A 531 -9.76 -39.11 25.84
CA THR A 531 -10.67 -40.20 26.21
C THR A 531 -10.09 -41.56 25.82
N SER A 532 -10.64 -42.65 26.36
CA SER A 532 -10.21 -44.03 26.08
C SER A 532 -10.40 -44.43 24.60
N ASN A 533 -11.33 -43.77 23.88
CA ASN A 533 -11.66 -44.05 22.48
C ASN A 533 -10.78 -43.29 21.47
N ASP A 534 -9.92 -42.39 21.94
CA ASP A 534 -9.11 -41.49 21.11
C ASP A 534 -7.79 -42.11 20.59
N VAL A 535 -7.58 -43.41 20.80
CA VAL A 535 -6.27 -44.07 20.64
C VAL A 535 -5.83 -44.16 19.17
N GLU A 536 -6.75 -44.11 18.20
CA GLU A 536 -6.44 -44.30 16.78
C GLU A 536 -5.70 -43.13 16.11
N VAL A 537 -5.85 -41.90 16.63
CA VAL A 537 -5.25 -40.70 15.99
C VAL A 537 -4.27 -40.01 16.94
N PRO A 538 -2.99 -39.86 16.57
CA PRO A 538 -2.00 -39.17 17.39
C PRO A 538 -2.40 -37.74 17.76
N ASP A 539 -2.07 -37.32 18.99
CA ASP A 539 -2.42 -36.02 19.55
C ASP A 539 -1.95 -34.84 18.68
N TYR A 540 -0.79 -34.96 18.04
CA TYR A 540 -0.25 -33.93 17.15
C TYR A 540 -1.14 -33.72 15.90
N ILE A 541 -1.71 -34.80 15.34
CA ILE A 541 -2.64 -34.70 14.20
C ILE A 541 -3.96 -34.09 14.64
N ARG A 542 -4.47 -34.48 15.82
CA ARG A 542 -5.71 -33.90 16.37
C ARG A 542 -5.56 -32.42 16.69
N ALA A 543 -4.42 -32.02 17.28
CA ALA A 543 -4.08 -30.62 17.52
C ALA A 543 -3.96 -29.82 16.22
N PHE A 544 -3.32 -30.40 15.20
CA PHE A 544 -3.21 -29.79 13.88
C PHE A 544 -4.59 -29.58 13.23
N ARG A 545 -5.46 -30.59 13.27
CA ARG A 545 -6.84 -30.47 12.79
C ARG A 545 -7.58 -29.38 13.54
N LEU A 546 -7.54 -29.37 14.87
CA LEU A 546 -8.22 -28.36 15.70
C LEU A 546 -7.72 -26.94 15.39
N THR A 547 -6.42 -26.75 15.21
CA THR A 547 -5.81 -25.45 14.87
C THR A 547 -6.31 -24.92 13.52
N ASN A 548 -6.56 -25.82 12.58
CA ASN A 548 -7.02 -25.51 11.23
C ASN A 548 -8.54 -25.63 11.04
N THR A 549 -9.30 -25.95 12.11
CA THR A 549 -10.76 -25.93 12.03
C THR A 549 -11.26 -24.49 11.95
N PRO A 550 -12.27 -24.21 11.10
CA PRO A 550 -12.96 -22.94 11.12
C PRO A 550 -13.54 -22.63 12.50
N ALA A 551 -13.46 -21.38 12.93
CA ALA A 551 -14.12 -20.94 14.16
C ALA A 551 -15.66 -20.97 13.99
N HIS A 552 -16.41 -21.17 15.08
CA HIS A 552 -17.87 -21.22 14.99
C HIS A 552 -18.50 -19.81 14.90
N ASP A 553 -17.81 -18.79 15.42
CA ASP A 553 -18.31 -17.44 15.70
C ASP A 553 -17.61 -16.32 14.91
N TRP A 554 -16.87 -16.65 13.85
CA TRP A 554 -16.10 -15.65 13.12
C TRP A 554 -16.93 -14.72 12.22
N GLY A 555 -18.18 -15.07 11.87
CA GLY A 555 -19.11 -14.26 11.06
C GLY A 555 -20.15 -13.47 11.88
N ARG A 556 -21.02 -12.69 11.22
CA ARG A 556 -22.11 -11.95 11.89
C ARG A 556 -23.08 -12.90 12.62
N LYS A 557 -23.45 -12.54 13.87
CA LYS A 557 -24.38 -13.29 14.73
C LYS A 557 -25.80 -13.47 14.15
N GLU A 558 -26.19 -12.64 13.17
CA GLU A 558 -27.56 -12.59 12.61
C GLU A 558 -27.84 -13.63 11.50
N THR A 559 -26.91 -14.54 11.19
CA THR A 559 -27.08 -15.50 10.08
C THR A 559 -27.69 -16.83 10.54
N GLU A 560 -29.01 -16.85 10.77
CA GLU A 560 -29.79 -18.07 11.12
C GLU A 560 -29.69 -19.20 10.08
N ASN A 561 -29.18 -18.93 8.88
CA ASN A 561 -29.06 -19.88 7.76
C ASN A 561 -27.62 -20.35 7.45
N ARG A 562 -26.66 -20.19 8.38
CA ARG A 562 -25.29 -20.65 8.16
C ARG A 562 -25.27 -22.18 8.10
N ARG A 563 -24.92 -22.75 6.95
CA ARG A 563 -24.52 -24.17 6.92
C ARG A 563 -23.19 -24.26 7.68
N GLU A 564 -23.13 -25.15 8.66
CA GLU A 564 -21.84 -25.48 9.27
C GLU A 564 -20.86 -25.83 8.13
N PRO A 565 -19.63 -25.27 8.13
CA PRO A 565 -18.63 -25.68 7.16
C PRO A 565 -18.52 -27.20 7.23
N ASN A 566 -18.27 -27.86 6.09
CA ASN A 566 -18.01 -29.31 6.06
C ASN A 566 -16.74 -29.59 6.88
N ALA A 567 -16.88 -29.65 8.20
CA ALA A 567 -15.86 -30.11 9.09
C ALA A 567 -15.63 -31.58 8.72
N ILE A 568 -14.36 -31.98 8.67
CA ILE A 568 -14.02 -33.38 8.90
C ILE A 568 -14.78 -33.76 10.16
N ALA A 569 -15.70 -34.72 10.03
CA ALA A 569 -16.80 -34.97 10.97
C ALA A 569 -16.41 -34.67 12.42
N PRO A 570 -17.19 -33.84 13.15
CA PRO A 570 -16.91 -33.60 14.55
C PRO A 570 -16.90 -34.96 15.26
N PHE A 571 -15.86 -35.23 16.05
CA PHE A 571 -15.95 -36.26 17.07
C PHE A 571 -17.16 -35.91 17.93
N THR A 572 -18.21 -36.72 17.78
CA THR A 572 -19.49 -36.55 18.45
C THR A 572 -19.30 -36.63 19.95
N ASN A 573 -19.51 -35.49 20.61
CA ASN A 573 -20.13 -35.26 21.93
C ASN A 573 -19.41 -34.11 22.66
N GLY A 574 -19.96 -32.92 22.52
CA GLY A 574 -19.52 -31.72 23.23
C GLY A 574 -19.65 -30.49 22.35
N VAL A 575 -20.79 -29.81 22.45
CA VAL A 575 -20.99 -28.48 21.84
C VAL A 575 -19.96 -27.53 22.46
N ILE A 576 -18.91 -27.19 21.72
CA ILE A 576 -17.90 -26.22 22.16
C ILE A 576 -18.43 -24.82 21.82
N THR A 577 -19.14 -24.19 22.75
CA THR A 577 -19.36 -22.74 22.72
C THR A 577 -18.11 -22.02 23.20
N ASN A 578 -17.74 -20.91 22.55
CA ASN A 578 -16.58 -20.09 22.93
C ASN A 578 -16.60 -19.53 24.36
N ASN A 579 -17.71 -19.61 25.07
CA ASN A 579 -17.80 -19.23 26.48
C ASN A 579 -16.95 -20.11 27.42
N ALA A 580 -16.45 -21.27 26.96
CA ALA A 580 -15.50 -22.08 27.73
C ALA A 580 -14.04 -21.58 27.65
N PHE A 581 -13.79 -20.44 26.98
CA PHE A 581 -12.45 -19.89 26.71
C PHE A 581 -12.26 -18.42 27.13
N GLU A 582 -13.13 -17.86 27.98
CA GLU A 582 -12.79 -16.64 28.71
C GLU A 582 -11.79 -16.98 29.84
N PRO A 583 -10.77 -16.13 30.09
CA PRO A 583 -10.05 -16.22 31.36
C PRO A 583 -11.05 -15.96 32.48
N GLU A 584 -11.12 -16.84 33.48
CA GLU A 584 -11.81 -16.55 34.72
C GLU A 584 -11.34 -15.18 35.22
N THR A 585 -12.25 -14.21 35.24
CA THR A 585 -12.05 -12.96 35.97
C THR A 585 -11.94 -13.33 37.43
N THR A 586 -10.71 -13.49 37.92
CA THR A 586 -10.43 -13.46 39.36
C THR A 586 -10.77 -12.07 39.85
N GLU A 587 -11.85 -11.96 40.64
CA GLU A 587 -12.11 -10.81 41.51
C GLU A 587 -10.86 -10.49 42.34
N PHE A 588 -10.39 -9.25 42.23
CA PHE A 588 -9.66 -8.54 43.28
C PHE A 588 -10.05 -7.06 43.25
#